data_AF-A0A3M1BYE0-F1
#
_entry.id   AF-A0A3M1BYE0-F1
#
_cell.length_a   1.000
_cell.length_b   1.000
_cell.length_c   1.000
_cell.angle_alpha   90.00
_cell.angle_beta   90.00
_cell.angle_gamma   90.00
#
_symmetry.space_group_name_H-M   'P 1'
#
loop_
_entity.id
_entity.type
_entity.pdbx_description
1 polymer ?
#
loop_
_entity_poly.entity_id
_entity_poly.type
_entity_poly.pdbx_seq_one_letter_code
_entity_poly.pdbx_strand_id
1 'polypeptide(L)'
;MNLREGWVILAFVVILGAIILPVPALLLDLLLALSITFSMTVLVLTTFIKEPLELSAFPSILLLGTLLRLSLNIAAARRILLYGHEGTSAAGHIIEGFGTFVVGGDVVVGLIVFLIFIVINFIVITRGAERVSEVAARFTLDAMPGKQMSIDADLNAGLITEEEARRRRAQLEQEASFFGSMDGASKFIRGDAIAALIILFLSLVGGLLVGLVFKGMGFSDAIKTYSLLTVGEGLASQIPALMLSTSAGIVVTKSSSKEELGKALFKEFSKEPRVFLFSSALLVFIGLIPGFPKLPFFFMAGLLGGLYYALSRALKQEELRKLEEMLKEQKKPPAEKREEEI
;
A
#
# COMPACT_ATOMS: atom_id res chain seq x y z
N MET A 1 -8.77 32.72 7.69
CA MET A 1 -7.90 31.52 7.64
C MET A 1 -8.36 30.70 6.45
N ASN A 2 -7.53 30.54 5.41
CA ASN A 2 -7.94 29.82 4.20
C ASN A 2 -8.30 28.37 4.57
N LEU A 3 -9.48 27.89 4.16
CA LEU A 3 -9.92 26.49 4.38
C LEU A 3 -8.87 25.46 3.91
N ARG A 4 -8.05 25.84 2.92
CA ARG A 4 -6.94 25.05 2.36
C ARG A 4 -5.73 24.88 3.27
N GLU A 5 -5.47 25.77 4.22
CA GLU A 5 -4.36 25.65 5.17
C GLU A 5 -4.85 25.16 6.54
N GLY A 6 -6.11 25.48 6.88
CA GLY A 6 -6.72 25.12 8.16
C GLY A 6 -6.80 23.62 8.42
N TRP A 7 -6.96 22.79 7.38
CA TRP A 7 -7.10 21.34 7.56
C TRP A 7 -5.80 20.67 8.04
N VAL A 8 -4.62 21.15 7.61
CA VAL A 8 -3.33 20.62 8.08
C VAL A 8 -3.12 20.95 9.55
N ILE A 9 -3.36 22.21 9.93
CA ILE A 9 -3.26 22.65 11.32
C ILE A 9 -4.24 21.86 12.19
N LEU A 10 -5.49 21.71 11.72
CA LEU A 10 -6.49 20.90 12.42
C LEU A 10 -6.02 19.44 12.59
N ALA A 11 -5.42 18.83 11.56
CA ALA A 11 -4.87 17.48 11.65
C ALA A 11 -3.79 17.38 12.75
N PHE A 12 -2.85 18.33 12.79
CA PHE A 12 -1.84 18.37 13.87
C PHE A 12 -2.46 18.58 15.25
N VAL A 13 -3.47 19.44 15.38
CA VAL A 13 -4.20 19.64 16.65
C VAL A 13 -4.90 18.36 17.09
N VAL A 14 -5.51 17.61 16.17
CA VAL A 14 -6.13 16.31 16.46
C VAL A 14 -5.08 15.30 16.89
N ILE A 15 -3.95 15.22 16.19
CA ILE A 15 -2.82 14.30 16.51
C ILE A 15 -2.26 14.60 17.91
N LEU A 16 -1.94 15.85 18.21
CA LEU A 16 -1.41 16.24 19.53
C LEU A 16 -2.48 16.11 20.61
N GLY A 17 -3.71 16.49 20.31
CA GLY A 17 -4.85 16.37 21.21
C GLY A 17 -5.13 14.93 21.62
N ALA A 18 -5.06 13.97 20.70
CA ALA A 18 -5.26 12.56 21.01
C ALA A 18 -4.18 11.98 21.94
N ILE A 19 -2.93 12.48 21.86
CA ILE A 19 -1.85 12.10 22.78
C ILE A 19 -2.11 12.67 24.18
N ILE A 20 -2.41 13.96 24.28
CA ILE A 20 -2.44 14.68 25.56
C ILE A 20 -3.77 14.49 26.30
N LEU A 21 -4.90 14.63 25.60
CA LEU A 21 -6.23 14.66 26.20
C LEU A 21 -6.84 13.25 26.28
N PRO A 22 -7.60 12.92 27.34
CA PRO A 22 -8.32 11.65 27.42
C PRO A 22 -9.39 11.58 26.31
N VAL A 23 -9.21 10.64 25.38
CA VAL A 23 -10.10 10.47 24.23
C VAL A 23 -11.25 9.52 24.61
N PRO A 24 -12.52 9.94 24.51
CA PRO A 24 -13.69 9.06 24.70
C PRO A 24 -13.74 7.90 23.70
N ALA A 25 -14.41 6.78 24.03
CA ALA A 25 -14.46 5.58 23.17
C ALA A 25 -15.00 5.89 21.79
N LEU A 26 -16.13 6.62 21.73
CA LEU A 26 -16.77 7.00 20.47
C LEU A 26 -15.85 7.84 19.59
N LEU A 27 -15.09 8.76 20.19
CA LEU A 27 -14.14 9.59 19.45
C LEU A 27 -12.94 8.76 18.97
N LEU A 28 -12.45 7.83 19.79
CA LEU A 28 -11.38 6.92 19.39
C LEU A 28 -11.81 6.04 18.22
N ASP A 29 -13.02 5.47 18.25
CA ASP A 29 -13.58 4.71 17.13
C ASP A 29 -13.67 5.57 15.86
N LEU A 30 -14.16 6.81 15.97
CA LEU A 30 -14.23 7.72 14.83
C LEU A 30 -12.83 8.01 14.23
N LEU A 31 -11.83 8.25 15.08
CA LEU A 31 -10.47 8.55 14.63
C LEU A 31 -9.77 7.31 14.05
N LEU A 32 -10.01 6.11 14.61
CA LEU A 32 -9.52 4.86 14.04
C LEU A 32 -10.15 4.58 12.68
N ALA A 33 -11.47 4.75 12.55
CA ALA A 33 -12.17 4.63 11.27
C ALA A 33 -11.66 5.63 10.23
N LEU A 34 -11.39 6.88 10.65
CA LEU A 34 -10.77 7.91 9.82
C LEU A 34 -9.38 7.47 9.36
N SER A 35 -8.55 6.94 10.26
CA SER A 35 -7.20 6.45 9.93
C SER A 35 -7.24 5.32 8.90
N ILE A 36 -8.12 4.34 9.08
CA ILE A 36 -8.29 3.21 8.14
C ILE A 36 -8.76 3.73 6.78
N THR A 37 -9.77 4.59 6.76
CA THR A 37 -10.34 5.14 5.52
C THR A 37 -9.34 6.03 4.79
N PHE A 38 -8.56 6.83 5.53
CA PHE A 38 -7.48 7.64 4.98
C PHE A 38 -6.43 6.76 4.31
N SER A 39 -5.90 5.75 5.00
CA SER A 39 -4.88 4.86 4.43
C SER A 39 -5.41 4.05 3.24
N MET A 40 -6.67 3.61 3.29
CA MET A 40 -7.31 2.94 2.16
C MET A 40 -7.45 3.88 0.96
N THR A 41 -7.86 5.12 1.18
CA THR A 41 -7.99 6.14 0.13
C THR A 41 -6.63 6.42 -0.51
N VAL A 42 -5.58 6.56 0.30
CA VAL A 42 -4.20 6.73 -0.20
C VAL A 42 -3.79 5.54 -1.05
N LEU A 43 -4.01 4.30 -0.59
CA LEU A 43 -3.70 3.10 -1.36
C LEU A 43 -4.42 3.08 -2.71
N VAL A 44 -5.73 3.29 -2.71
CA VAL A 44 -6.53 3.33 -3.93
C VAL A 44 -6.02 4.43 -4.88
N LEU A 45 -5.74 5.63 -4.37
CA LEU A 45 -5.19 6.75 -5.16
C LEU A 45 -3.88 6.36 -5.87
N THR A 46 -2.95 5.68 -5.18
CA THR A 46 -1.66 5.27 -5.77
C THR A 46 -1.79 4.26 -6.91
N THR A 47 -2.92 3.53 -7.01
CA THR A 47 -3.16 2.63 -8.14
C THR A 47 -3.49 3.40 -9.43
N PHE A 48 -4.08 4.60 -9.32
CA PHE A 48 -4.55 5.43 -10.42
C PHE A 48 -3.55 6.45 -10.94
N ILE A 49 -2.54 6.86 -10.14
CA ILE A 49 -1.50 7.76 -10.63
C ILE A 49 -0.72 7.10 -11.79
N LYS A 50 -0.17 7.87 -12.72
CA LYS A 50 0.67 7.33 -13.81
C LYS A 50 2.15 7.47 -13.50
N GLU A 51 2.53 8.63 -12.96
CA GLU A 51 3.91 8.95 -12.61
C GLU A 51 4.00 9.32 -11.12
N PRO A 52 5.11 8.99 -10.42
CA PRO A 52 5.26 9.28 -8.99
C PRO A 52 5.09 10.77 -8.65
N LEU A 53 5.53 11.66 -9.56
CA LEU A 53 5.47 13.11 -9.40
C LEU A 53 4.04 13.68 -9.45
N GLU A 54 3.05 12.94 -9.96
CA GLU A 54 1.63 13.36 -9.88
C GLU A 54 1.16 13.47 -8.42
N LEU A 55 1.84 12.76 -7.51
CA LEU A 55 1.59 12.80 -6.08
C LEU A 55 2.80 13.41 -5.34
N SER A 56 3.23 14.60 -5.75
CA SER A 56 4.40 15.28 -5.14
C SER A 56 4.30 15.49 -3.62
N ALA A 57 3.08 15.59 -3.06
CA ALA A 57 2.81 15.68 -1.62
C ALA A 57 2.81 14.31 -0.89
N PHE A 58 3.07 13.20 -1.58
CA PHE A 58 3.00 11.85 -1.02
C PHE A 58 3.91 11.62 0.20
N PRO A 59 5.18 12.10 0.26
CA PRO A 59 5.99 11.97 1.46
C PRO A 59 5.33 12.59 2.70
N SER A 60 4.69 13.75 2.53
CA SER A 60 3.98 14.44 3.62
C SER A 60 2.69 13.71 4.00
N ILE A 61 1.97 13.14 3.04
CA ILE A 61 0.78 12.31 3.27
C ILE A 61 1.16 11.07 4.11
N LEU A 62 2.27 10.40 3.76
CA LEU A 62 2.80 9.28 4.53
C LEU A 62 3.16 9.70 5.95
N LEU A 63 3.88 10.82 6.12
CA LEU A 63 4.27 11.32 7.42
C LEU A 63 3.03 11.64 8.30
N LEU A 64 2.05 12.36 7.77
CA LEU A 64 0.82 12.69 8.47
C LEU A 64 0.02 11.44 8.85
N GLY A 65 -0.13 10.48 7.92
CA GLY A 65 -0.83 9.21 8.18
C GLY A 65 -0.13 8.39 9.26
N THR A 66 1.20 8.36 9.24
CA THR A 66 2.02 7.66 10.23
C THR A 66 1.90 8.33 11.61
N LEU A 67 1.97 9.66 11.68
CA LEU A 67 1.78 10.42 12.93
C LEU A 67 0.38 10.26 13.51
N LEU A 68 -0.66 10.30 12.66
CA LEU A 68 -2.03 10.02 13.06
C LEU A 68 -2.14 8.65 13.70
N ARG A 69 -1.65 7.61 13.02
CA ARG A 69 -1.65 6.25 13.54
C ARG A 69 -0.93 6.15 14.89
N LEU A 70 0.31 6.65 14.98
CA LEU A 70 1.10 6.59 16.21
C LEU A 70 0.39 7.27 17.39
N SER A 71 -0.21 8.44 17.14
CA SER A 71 -1.01 9.15 18.13
C SER A 71 -2.21 8.34 18.61
N LEU A 72 -2.93 7.69 17.67
CA LEU A 72 -4.06 6.83 18.01
C LEU A 72 -3.65 5.57 18.78
N ASN A 73 -2.49 4.98 18.48
CA ASN A 73 -1.95 3.86 19.25
C ASN A 73 -1.69 4.26 20.70
N ILE A 74 -1.09 5.44 20.93
CA ILE A 74 -0.86 5.97 22.28
C ILE A 74 -2.20 6.23 22.99
N ALA A 75 -3.16 6.86 22.29
CA ALA A 75 -4.48 7.15 22.83
C ALA A 75 -5.25 5.87 23.20
N ALA A 76 -5.22 4.86 22.34
CA ALA A 76 -5.85 3.55 22.52
C ALA A 76 -5.20 2.76 23.67
N ALA A 77 -3.87 2.65 23.67
CA ALA A 77 -3.12 2.00 24.74
C ALA A 77 -3.45 2.61 26.11
N ARG A 78 -3.42 3.94 26.23
CA ARG A 78 -3.80 4.63 27.47
C ARG A 78 -5.25 4.32 27.86
N ARG A 79 -6.18 4.31 26.91
CA ARG A 79 -7.58 4.01 27.18
C ARG A 79 -7.77 2.58 27.67
N ILE A 80 -7.09 1.61 27.05
CA ILE A 80 -7.08 0.19 27.48
C ILE A 80 -6.54 0.08 28.90
N LEU A 81 -5.42 0.72 29.22
CA LEU A 81 -4.83 0.67 30.56
C LEU A 81 -5.76 1.28 31.63
N LEU A 82 -6.41 2.40 31.33
CA LEU A 82 -7.28 3.09 32.29
C LEU A 82 -8.64 2.42 32.48
N TYR A 83 -9.28 1.99 31.38
CA TYR A 83 -10.68 1.58 31.35
C TYR A 83 -10.90 0.11 30.99
N GLY A 84 -9.85 -0.65 30.63
CA GLY A 84 -9.99 -2.06 30.23
C GLY A 84 -10.61 -2.95 31.30
N HIS A 85 -10.43 -2.62 32.58
CA HIS A 85 -11.08 -3.31 33.70
C HIS A 85 -12.61 -3.19 33.74
N GLU A 86 -13.20 -2.20 33.06
CA GLU A 86 -14.65 -1.99 32.99
C GLU A 86 -15.31 -2.91 31.94
N GLY A 87 -14.52 -3.61 31.12
CA GLY A 87 -14.97 -4.54 30.09
C GLY A 87 -14.33 -4.30 28.73
N THR A 88 -14.61 -5.19 27.77
CA THR A 88 -14.05 -5.15 26.41
C THR A 88 -14.58 -3.97 25.58
N SER A 89 -15.81 -3.52 25.83
CA SER A 89 -16.40 -2.37 25.12
C SER A 89 -15.84 -1.02 25.55
N ALA A 90 -15.17 -0.95 26.72
CA ALA A 90 -14.65 0.30 27.27
C ALA A 90 -13.54 0.93 26.40
N ALA A 91 -12.82 0.12 25.63
CA ALA A 91 -11.77 0.56 24.72
C ALA A 91 -12.29 1.16 23.41
N GLY A 92 -13.55 0.89 23.03
CA GLY A 92 -14.11 1.24 21.73
C GLY A 92 -14.53 0.00 20.93
N HIS A 93 -15.57 0.14 20.12
CA HIS A 93 -16.17 -0.97 19.38
C HIS A 93 -15.32 -1.45 18.21
N ILE A 94 -14.48 -0.58 17.63
CA ILE A 94 -13.55 -1.00 16.57
C ILE A 94 -12.49 -1.93 17.15
N ILE A 95 -11.89 -1.55 18.27
CA ILE A 95 -10.87 -2.36 18.96
C ILE A 95 -11.47 -3.69 19.41
N GLU A 96 -12.64 -3.64 20.06
CA GLU A 96 -13.35 -4.84 20.49
C GLU A 96 -13.66 -5.76 19.30
N GLY A 97 -14.21 -5.22 18.20
CA GLY A 97 -14.55 -5.98 17.00
C GLY A 97 -13.34 -6.67 16.36
N PHE A 98 -12.21 -5.98 16.22
CA PHE A 98 -10.98 -6.58 15.72
C PHE A 98 -10.42 -7.65 16.67
N GLY A 99 -10.49 -7.41 17.98
CA GLY A 99 -10.05 -8.36 18.99
C GLY A 99 -10.87 -9.65 18.94
N THR A 100 -12.19 -9.55 18.94
CA THR A 100 -13.09 -10.70 18.86
C THR A 100 -12.93 -11.47 17.54
N PHE A 101 -12.71 -10.76 16.42
CA PHE A 101 -12.52 -11.38 15.10
C PHE A 101 -11.31 -12.32 15.06
N VAL A 102 -10.17 -11.93 15.66
CA VAL A 102 -8.96 -12.76 15.65
C VAL A 102 -8.92 -13.78 16.79
N VAL A 103 -9.47 -13.43 17.95
CA VAL A 103 -9.48 -14.32 19.11
C VAL A 103 -10.45 -15.49 18.92
N GLY A 104 -11.57 -15.31 18.20
CA GLY A 104 -12.47 -16.41 17.84
C GLY A 104 -13.02 -17.22 19.03
N GLY A 105 -12.97 -16.64 20.24
CA GLY A 105 -13.36 -17.30 21.50
C GLY A 105 -12.22 -17.94 22.29
N ASP A 106 -11.02 -18.13 21.71
CA ASP A 106 -9.84 -18.67 22.40
C ASP A 106 -8.70 -17.64 22.42
N VAL A 107 -8.47 -17.07 23.60
CA VAL A 107 -7.48 -16.00 23.82
C VAL A 107 -6.06 -16.44 23.51
N VAL A 108 -5.73 -17.71 23.76
CA VAL A 108 -4.37 -18.23 23.51
C VAL A 108 -4.14 -18.35 22.01
N VAL A 109 -5.09 -18.95 21.28
CA VAL A 109 -5.01 -19.05 19.81
C VAL A 109 -4.98 -17.66 19.19
N GLY A 110 -5.83 -16.74 19.65
CA GLY A 110 -5.86 -15.35 19.22
C GLY A 110 -4.52 -14.65 19.39
N LEU A 111 -3.88 -14.80 20.55
CA LEU A 111 -2.58 -14.20 20.82
C LEU A 111 -1.49 -14.77 19.90
N ILE A 112 -1.49 -16.08 19.64
CA ILE A 112 -0.52 -16.72 18.74
C ILE A 112 -0.70 -16.21 17.29
N VAL A 113 -1.92 -16.22 16.77
CA VAL A 113 -2.24 -15.73 15.42
C VAL A 113 -1.85 -14.27 15.28
N PHE A 114 -2.12 -13.47 16.30
CA PHE A 114 -1.76 -12.07 16.35
C PHE A 114 -0.24 -11.84 16.35
N LEU A 115 0.52 -12.59 17.16
CA LEU A 115 1.98 -12.51 17.15
C LEU A 115 2.56 -12.87 15.77
N ILE A 116 2.02 -13.90 15.11
CA ILE A 116 2.42 -14.25 13.73
C ILE A 116 2.14 -13.08 12.78
N PHE A 117 0.95 -12.48 12.87
CA PHE A 117 0.56 -11.37 12.03
C PHE A 117 1.48 -10.16 12.20
N ILE A 118 1.83 -9.83 13.45
CA ILE A 118 2.78 -8.77 13.77
C ILE A 118 4.17 -9.05 13.20
N VAL A 119 4.66 -10.28 13.35
CA VAL A 119 5.98 -10.68 12.83
C VAL A 119 6.01 -10.54 11.32
N ILE A 120 4.98 -11.02 10.61
CA ILE A 120 4.87 -10.88 9.15
C ILE A 120 4.82 -9.40 8.76
N ASN A 121 4.01 -8.60 9.44
CA ASN A 121 3.88 -7.18 9.12
C ASN A 121 5.22 -6.45 9.29
N PHE A 122 5.91 -6.65 10.42
CA PHE A 122 7.18 -5.97 10.68
C PHE A 122 8.32 -6.47 9.77
N ILE A 123 8.54 -7.79 9.73
CA ILE A 123 9.70 -8.38 9.04
C ILE A 123 9.53 -8.38 7.53
N VAL A 124 8.32 -8.67 7.02
CA VAL A 124 8.10 -8.83 5.58
C VAL A 124 7.61 -7.52 4.97
N ILE A 125 6.56 -6.92 5.54
CA ILE A 125 5.87 -5.81 4.89
C ILE A 125 6.62 -4.49 5.14
N THR A 126 6.80 -4.08 6.39
CA THR A 126 7.46 -2.80 6.71
C THR A 126 8.91 -2.79 6.25
N ARG A 127 9.71 -3.78 6.64
CA ARG A 127 11.12 -3.86 6.19
C ARG A 127 11.25 -4.09 4.68
N GLY A 128 10.32 -4.80 4.07
CA GLY A 128 10.30 -4.99 2.62
C GLY A 128 10.08 -3.67 1.88
N ALA A 129 9.04 -2.93 2.26
CA ALA A 129 8.73 -1.63 1.69
C ALA A 129 9.83 -0.60 1.95
N GLU A 130 10.44 -0.60 3.14
CA GLU A 130 11.59 0.26 3.48
C GLU A 130 12.74 0.02 2.50
N ARG A 131 13.17 -1.23 2.32
CA ARG A 131 14.29 -1.56 1.42
C ARG A 131 13.99 -1.17 -0.01
N VAL A 132 12.77 -1.44 -0.49
CA VAL A 132 12.37 -1.07 -1.85
C VAL A 132 12.39 0.45 -2.01
N SER A 133 11.88 1.18 -1.01
CA SER A 133 11.83 2.64 -1.02
C SER A 133 13.23 3.27 -0.95
N GLU A 134 14.07 2.84 -0.01
CA GLU A 134 15.44 3.31 0.20
C GLU A 134 16.31 3.06 -1.04
N VAL A 135 16.28 1.83 -1.56
CA VAL A 135 17.12 1.43 -2.69
C VAL A 135 16.72 2.18 -3.95
N ALA A 136 15.42 2.28 -4.24
CA ALA A 136 14.94 2.99 -5.41
C ALA A 136 15.15 4.51 -5.28
N ALA A 137 14.94 5.11 -4.11
CA ALA A 137 15.23 6.52 -3.88
C ALA A 137 16.72 6.80 -4.08
N ARG A 138 17.60 5.98 -3.48
CA ARG A 138 19.04 6.13 -3.62
C ARG A 138 19.51 5.98 -5.06
N PHE A 139 19.11 4.92 -5.76
CA PHE A 139 19.51 4.74 -7.17
C PHE A 139 18.99 5.86 -8.07
N THR A 140 17.77 6.36 -7.82
CA THR A 140 17.21 7.47 -8.58
C THR A 140 17.97 8.76 -8.31
N LEU A 141 18.35 9.03 -7.05
CA LEU A 141 19.17 10.18 -6.66
C LEU A 141 20.60 10.09 -7.21
N ASP A 142 21.23 8.92 -7.16
CA ASP A 142 22.57 8.67 -7.69
C ASP A 142 22.61 8.86 -9.23
N ALA A 143 21.47 8.65 -9.91
CA ALA A 143 21.33 8.88 -11.36
C ALA A 143 21.11 10.35 -11.74
N MET A 144 20.84 11.27 -10.80
CA MET A 144 20.52 12.68 -11.09
C MET A 144 21.64 13.43 -11.82
N PRO A 145 22.93 13.33 -11.43
CA PRO A 145 24.01 13.99 -12.15
C PRO A 145 24.11 13.51 -13.60
N GLY A 146 23.90 12.20 -13.85
CA GLY A 146 23.90 11.64 -15.19
C GLY A 146 22.74 12.15 -16.05
N LYS A 147 21.52 12.23 -15.49
CA LYS A 147 20.37 12.84 -16.16
C LYS A 147 20.61 14.34 -16.45
N GLN A 148 21.21 15.08 -15.52
CA GLN A 148 21.54 16.49 -15.71
C GLN A 148 22.59 16.69 -16.81
N MET A 149 23.66 15.90 -16.79
CA MET A 149 24.69 15.90 -17.85
C MET A 149 24.10 15.56 -19.22
N SER A 150 23.13 14.63 -19.29
CA SER A 150 22.44 14.32 -20.55
C SER A 150 21.64 15.52 -21.08
N ILE A 151 20.97 16.28 -20.20
CA ILE A 151 20.24 17.49 -20.60
C ILE A 151 21.23 18.55 -21.13
N ASP A 152 22.37 18.71 -20.44
CA ASP A 152 23.39 19.67 -20.84
C ASP A 152 24.06 19.27 -22.16
N ALA A 153 24.31 17.98 -22.37
CA ALA A 153 24.81 17.44 -23.63
C ALA A 153 23.82 17.64 -24.78
N ASP A 154 22.54 17.37 -24.58
CA ASP A 154 21.48 17.57 -25.59
C ASP A 154 21.35 19.05 -25.97
N LEU A 155 21.45 19.96 -25.00
CA LEU A 155 21.42 21.41 -25.23
C LEU A 155 22.66 21.87 -26.02
N ASN A 156 23.84 21.41 -25.62
CA ASN A 156 25.10 21.74 -26.31
C ASN A 156 25.17 21.16 -27.72
N ALA A 157 24.52 20.01 -27.96
CA ALA A 157 24.38 19.40 -29.28
C ALA A 157 23.29 20.05 -30.14
N GLY A 158 22.52 21.00 -29.61
CA GLY A 158 21.40 21.65 -30.30
C GLY A 158 20.19 20.75 -30.53
N LEU A 159 20.08 19.62 -29.82
CA LEU A 159 18.94 18.69 -29.91
C LEU A 159 17.70 19.22 -29.19
N ILE A 160 17.88 20.09 -28.20
CA ILE A 160 16.81 20.73 -27.43
C ILE A 160 17.04 22.24 -27.31
N THR A 161 15.96 22.99 -27.03
CA THR A 161 16.02 24.44 -26.79
C THR A 161 16.37 24.76 -25.34
N GLU A 162 16.77 26.00 -25.06
CA GLU A 162 17.05 26.47 -23.69
C GLU A 162 15.80 26.40 -22.79
N GLU A 163 14.61 26.71 -23.34
CA GLU A 163 13.36 26.55 -22.60
C GLU A 163 13.07 25.09 -22.23
N GLU A 164 13.32 24.16 -23.14
CA GLU A 164 13.11 22.74 -22.88
C GLU A 164 14.13 22.19 -21.88
N ALA A 165 15.40 22.60 -21.99
CA ALA A 165 16.43 22.28 -21.00
C ALA A 165 16.05 22.80 -19.60
N ARG A 166 15.53 24.04 -19.51
CA ARG A 166 15.06 24.62 -18.25
C ARG A 166 13.90 23.83 -17.65
N ARG A 167 12.92 23.44 -18.47
CA ARG A 167 11.78 22.61 -18.04
C ARG A 167 12.23 21.24 -17.55
N ARG A 168 13.13 20.55 -18.27
CA ARG A 168 13.66 19.23 -17.88
C ARG A 168 14.47 19.31 -16.59
N ARG A 169 15.30 20.35 -16.40
CA ARG A 169 16.03 20.58 -15.14
C ARG A 169 15.07 20.82 -13.97
N ALA A 170 13.99 21.59 -14.15
CA ALA A 170 12.98 21.79 -13.12
C ALA A 170 12.26 20.48 -12.74
N GLN A 171 11.96 19.62 -13.72
CA GLN A 171 11.41 18.29 -13.45
C GLN A 171 12.41 17.40 -12.69
N LEU A 172 13.69 17.45 -13.04
CA LEU A 172 14.75 16.72 -12.37
C LEU A 172 14.90 17.17 -10.90
N GLU A 173 14.79 18.47 -10.63
CA GLU A 173 14.79 19.04 -9.28
C GLU A 173 13.60 18.55 -8.45
N GLN A 174 12.40 18.51 -9.05
CA GLN A 174 11.21 17.95 -8.39
C GLN A 174 11.38 16.46 -8.10
N GLU A 175 11.95 15.70 -9.02
CA GLU A 175 12.26 14.27 -8.84
C GLU A 175 13.24 14.08 -7.67
N ALA A 176 14.32 14.86 -7.63
CA ALA A 176 15.31 14.81 -6.54
C ALA A 176 14.69 15.17 -5.18
N SER A 177 13.89 16.23 -5.12
CA SER A 177 13.20 16.65 -3.89
C SER A 177 12.20 15.59 -3.40
N PHE A 178 11.45 14.98 -4.33
CA PHE A 178 10.50 13.92 -4.04
C PHE A 178 11.18 12.68 -3.46
N PHE A 179 12.18 12.13 -4.14
CA PHE A 179 12.87 10.92 -3.68
C PHE A 179 13.71 11.18 -2.41
N GLY A 180 14.28 12.38 -2.25
CA GLY A 180 14.94 12.79 -1.00
C GLY A 180 13.97 12.84 0.18
N SER A 181 12.78 13.43 -0.02
CA SER A 181 11.73 13.48 1.00
C SER A 181 11.15 12.09 1.30
N MET A 182 11.02 11.23 0.28
CA MET A 182 10.57 9.83 0.43
C MET A 182 11.53 8.98 1.27
N ASP A 183 12.85 9.13 1.09
CA ASP A 183 13.85 8.44 1.93
C ASP A 183 13.69 8.84 3.41
N GLY A 184 13.53 10.13 3.68
CA GLY A 184 13.25 10.64 5.03
C GLY A 184 11.94 10.09 5.63
N ALA A 185 10.85 10.15 4.88
CA ALA A 185 9.55 9.63 5.31
C ALA A 185 9.59 8.10 5.58
N SER A 186 10.32 7.34 4.76
CA SER A 186 10.46 5.89 4.91
C SER A 186 11.21 5.51 6.20
N LYS A 187 12.24 6.27 6.57
CA LYS A 187 12.95 6.11 7.86
C LYS A 187 12.04 6.39 9.06
N PHE A 188 11.13 7.36 8.94
CA PHE A 188 10.14 7.65 9.98
C PHE A 188 9.16 6.48 10.18
N ILE A 189 8.65 5.88 9.09
CA ILE A 189 7.76 4.71 9.13
C ILE A 189 8.43 3.52 9.85
N ARG A 190 9.75 3.33 9.67
CA ARG A 190 10.49 2.31 10.42
C ARG A 190 10.51 2.57 11.92
N GLY A 191 10.79 3.81 12.33
CA GLY A 191 10.79 4.20 13.73
C GLY A 191 9.43 3.96 14.38
N ASP A 192 8.36 4.29 13.66
CA ASP A 192 6.98 4.07 14.08
C ASP A 192 6.63 2.58 14.25
N ALA A 193 7.07 1.70 13.35
CA ALA A 193 6.80 0.27 13.47
C ALA A 193 7.46 -0.35 14.73
N ILE A 194 8.64 0.13 15.13
CA ILE A 194 9.28 -0.27 16.38
C ILE A 194 8.50 0.28 17.58
N ALA A 195 8.09 1.55 17.53
CA ALA A 195 7.29 2.16 18.59
C ALA A 195 5.96 1.41 18.80
N ALA A 196 5.26 1.03 17.73
CA ALA A 196 4.02 0.26 17.80
C ALA A 196 4.21 -1.10 18.50
N LEU A 197 5.30 -1.81 18.22
CA LEU A 197 5.64 -3.07 18.92
C LEU A 197 5.86 -2.86 20.42
N ILE A 198 6.54 -1.76 20.79
CA ILE A 198 6.79 -1.41 22.19
C ILE A 198 5.47 -1.05 22.88
N ILE A 199 4.63 -0.21 22.26
CA ILE A 199 3.32 0.20 22.80
C ILE A 199 2.45 -1.03 23.03
N LEU A 200 2.44 -1.97 22.09
CA LEU A 200 1.70 -3.22 22.23
C LEU A 200 2.17 -4.04 23.42
N PHE A 201 3.49 -4.24 23.55
CA PHE A 201 4.06 -4.98 24.67
C PHE A 201 3.71 -4.31 26.01
N LEU A 202 3.84 -2.99 26.08
CA LEU A 202 3.47 -2.21 27.26
C LEU A 202 1.97 -2.27 27.55
N SER A 203 1.13 -2.32 26.53
CA SER A 203 -0.33 -2.43 26.68
C SER A 203 -0.74 -3.79 27.21
N LEU A 204 -0.13 -4.87 26.71
CA LEU A 204 -0.42 -6.23 27.18
C LEU A 204 0.08 -6.43 28.62
N VAL A 205 1.38 -6.19 28.86
CA VAL A 205 2.00 -6.44 30.17
C VAL A 205 1.52 -5.42 31.20
N GLY A 206 1.49 -4.15 30.85
CA GLY A 206 0.97 -3.08 31.70
C GLY A 206 -0.52 -3.28 31.99
N GLY A 207 -1.30 -3.72 31.01
CA GLY A 207 -2.71 -4.01 31.18
C GLY A 207 -2.96 -5.12 32.17
N LEU A 208 -2.23 -6.23 32.06
CA LEU A 208 -2.28 -7.32 33.05
C LEU A 208 -1.88 -6.85 34.44
N LEU A 209 -0.80 -6.08 34.58
CA LEU A 209 -0.38 -5.53 35.88
C LEU A 209 -1.44 -4.62 36.48
N VAL A 210 -2.02 -3.70 35.70
CA VAL A 210 -3.10 -2.81 36.14
C VAL A 210 -4.34 -3.61 36.54
N GLY A 211 -4.77 -4.55 35.71
CA GLY A 211 -5.92 -5.41 35.96
C GLY A 211 -5.78 -6.22 37.25
N LEU A 212 -4.66 -6.91 37.42
CA LEU A 212 -4.43 -7.81 38.55
C LEU A 212 -4.14 -7.07 39.85
N VAL A 213 -3.18 -6.14 39.82
CA VAL A 213 -2.60 -5.53 41.03
C VAL A 213 -3.42 -4.33 41.47
N PHE A 214 -3.83 -3.46 40.53
CA PHE A 214 -4.44 -2.17 40.87
C PHE A 214 -5.97 -2.20 40.79
N LYS A 215 -6.56 -3.08 39.98
CA LYS A 215 -8.01 -3.18 39.77
C LYS A 215 -8.65 -4.43 40.37
N GLY A 216 -7.84 -5.34 40.93
CA GLY A 216 -8.32 -6.53 41.64
C GLY A 216 -9.06 -7.54 40.75
N MET A 217 -8.82 -7.54 39.44
CA MET A 217 -9.42 -8.50 38.53
C MET A 217 -8.87 -9.91 38.75
N GLY A 218 -9.71 -10.92 38.55
CA GLY A 218 -9.26 -12.31 38.52
C GLY A 218 -8.29 -12.56 37.37
N PHE A 219 -7.31 -13.46 37.57
CA PHE A 219 -6.27 -13.72 36.57
C PHE A 219 -6.81 -14.11 35.19
N SER A 220 -7.83 -14.98 35.17
CA SER A 220 -8.48 -15.40 33.92
C SER A 220 -9.16 -14.23 33.20
N ASP A 221 -9.85 -13.36 33.94
CA ASP A 221 -10.62 -12.25 33.37
C ASP A 221 -9.70 -11.13 32.89
N ALA A 222 -8.63 -10.85 33.63
CA ALA A 222 -7.60 -9.90 33.22
C ALA A 222 -6.92 -10.36 31.91
N ILE A 223 -6.51 -11.63 31.82
CA ILE A 223 -5.91 -12.17 30.59
C ILE A 223 -6.89 -12.10 29.43
N LYS A 224 -8.14 -12.53 29.61
CA LYS A 224 -9.15 -12.50 28.55
C LYS A 224 -9.35 -11.08 28.03
N THR A 225 -9.56 -10.14 28.94
CA THR A 225 -9.91 -8.76 28.59
C THR A 225 -8.74 -8.02 27.97
N TYR A 226 -7.60 -7.96 28.67
CA TYR A 226 -6.45 -7.20 28.19
C TYR A 226 -5.79 -7.83 26.96
N SER A 227 -5.75 -9.16 26.84
CA SER A 227 -5.24 -9.78 25.61
C SER A 227 -6.16 -9.49 24.42
N LEU A 228 -7.49 -9.60 24.58
CA LEU A 228 -8.42 -9.28 23.51
C LEU A 228 -8.30 -7.82 23.07
N LEU A 229 -8.27 -6.89 24.03
CA LEU A 229 -8.16 -5.46 23.77
C LEU A 229 -6.82 -5.09 23.10
N THR A 230 -5.71 -5.65 23.58
CA THR A 230 -4.39 -5.39 23.00
C THR A 230 -4.24 -6.01 21.60
N VAL A 231 -4.77 -7.21 21.37
CA VAL A 231 -4.83 -7.82 20.03
C VAL A 231 -5.68 -6.95 19.10
N GLY A 232 -6.86 -6.50 19.56
CA GLY A 232 -7.75 -5.64 18.78
C GLY A 232 -7.13 -4.30 18.41
N GLU A 233 -6.45 -3.63 19.35
CA GLU A 233 -5.75 -2.37 19.13
C GLU A 233 -4.58 -2.53 18.16
N GLY A 234 -3.78 -3.58 18.33
CA GLY A 234 -2.70 -3.90 17.42
C GLY A 234 -3.19 -4.13 15.99
N LEU A 235 -4.28 -4.86 15.80
CA LEU A 235 -4.86 -5.09 14.47
C LEU A 235 -5.45 -3.82 13.86
N ALA A 236 -6.20 -3.04 14.65
CA ALA A 236 -6.79 -1.77 14.22
C ALA A 236 -5.71 -0.79 13.73
N SER A 237 -4.54 -0.79 14.39
CA SER A 237 -3.41 0.02 13.98
C SER A 237 -2.58 -0.57 12.84
N GLN A 238 -2.53 -1.90 12.69
CA GLN A 238 -1.74 -2.53 11.63
C GLN A 238 -2.32 -2.32 10.23
N ILE A 239 -3.65 -2.30 10.10
CA ILE A 239 -4.34 -2.18 8.81
C ILE A 239 -3.97 -0.87 8.09
N PRO A 240 -4.08 0.32 8.72
CA PRO A 240 -3.62 1.57 8.13
C PRO A 240 -2.14 1.53 7.73
N ALA A 241 -1.31 0.90 8.55
CA ALA A 241 0.13 0.80 8.33
C ALA A 241 0.49 -0.02 7.10
N LEU A 242 -0.17 -1.17 6.94
CA LEU A 242 -0.01 -2.04 5.79
C LEU A 242 -0.40 -1.29 4.52
N MET A 243 -1.56 -0.61 4.54
CA MET A 243 -2.04 0.17 3.40
C MET A 243 -1.07 1.29 3.00
N LEU A 244 -0.57 2.10 3.96
CA LEU A 244 0.39 3.16 3.67
C LEU A 244 1.75 2.61 3.20
N SER A 245 2.24 1.51 3.81
CA SER A 245 3.48 0.85 3.43
C SER A 245 3.41 0.28 2.01
N THR A 246 2.31 -0.39 1.66
CA THR A 246 2.05 -0.87 0.30
C THR A 246 1.93 0.29 -0.69
N SER A 247 1.25 1.38 -0.31
CA SER A 247 1.17 2.61 -1.11
C SER A 247 2.56 3.14 -1.42
N ALA A 248 3.44 3.20 -0.41
CA ALA A 248 4.81 3.66 -0.58
C ALA A 248 5.61 2.77 -1.55
N GLY A 249 5.49 1.46 -1.39
CA GLY A 249 6.08 0.49 -2.32
C GLY A 249 5.58 0.67 -3.75
N ILE A 250 4.27 0.87 -3.95
CA ILE A 250 3.68 1.09 -5.28
C ILE A 250 4.22 2.36 -5.91
N VAL A 251 4.21 3.49 -5.19
CA VAL A 251 4.65 4.78 -5.75
C VAL A 251 6.13 4.74 -6.14
N VAL A 252 6.98 4.14 -5.31
CA VAL A 252 8.43 4.12 -5.57
C VAL A 252 8.82 3.13 -6.66
N THR A 253 8.09 2.02 -6.81
CA THR A 253 8.35 1.04 -7.90
C THR A 253 7.79 1.49 -9.26
N LYS A 254 7.04 2.59 -9.28
CA LYS A 254 6.41 3.13 -10.49
C LYS A 254 7.34 4.06 -11.26
N SER A 255 8.52 3.57 -11.64
CA SER A 255 9.56 4.43 -12.23
C SER A 255 9.51 4.54 -13.77
N SER A 256 8.70 3.73 -14.47
CA SER A 256 8.82 3.65 -15.96
C SER A 256 7.54 3.49 -16.76
N SER A 257 6.37 3.20 -16.16
CA SER A 257 5.13 3.00 -16.93
C SER A 257 4.27 4.26 -16.92
N LYS A 258 3.95 4.81 -18.10
CA LYS A 258 2.95 5.89 -18.26
C LYS A 258 1.49 5.43 -18.12
N GLU A 259 1.29 4.22 -17.60
CA GLU A 259 -0.01 3.56 -17.46
C GLU A 259 -0.36 3.39 -15.98
N GLU A 260 -1.67 3.37 -15.69
CA GLU A 260 -2.20 2.98 -14.38
C GLU A 260 -1.78 1.55 -14.03
N LEU A 261 -1.58 1.24 -12.74
CA LEU A 261 -1.03 -0.06 -12.32
C LEU A 261 -1.89 -1.23 -12.82
N GLY A 262 -3.21 -1.12 -12.70
CA GLY A 262 -4.13 -2.17 -13.15
C GLY A 262 -4.07 -2.41 -14.65
N LYS A 263 -3.95 -1.34 -15.46
CA LYS A 263 -3.82 -1.44 -16.92
C LYS A 263 -2.47 -2.05 -17.30
N ALA A 264 -1.39 -1.62 -16.65
CA ALA A 264 -0.05 -2.15 -16.89
C ALA A 264 0.03 -3.65 -16.58
N LEU A 265 -0.47 -4.08 -15.41
CA LEU A 265 -0.51 -5.50 -15.04
C LEU A 265 -1.37 -6.30 -16.00
N PHE A 266 -2.59 -5.84 -16.30
CA PHE A 266 -3.48 -6.52 -17.23
C PHE A 266 -2.84 -6.67 -18.62
N LYS A 267 -2.20 -5.61 -19.12
CA LYS A 267 -1.46 -5.63 -20.38
C LYS A 267 -0.30 -6.61 -20.34
N GLU A 268 0.47 -6.67 -19.26
CA GLU A 268 1.62 -7.58 -19.14
C GLU A 268 1.18 -9.05 -19.12
N PHE A 269 0.17 -9.39 -18.31
CA PHE A 269 -0.38 -10.74 -18.28
C PHE A 269 -1.09 -11.15 -19.58
N SER A 270 -1.69 -10.19 -20.29
CA SER A 270 -2.40 -10.47 -21.55
C SER A 270 -1.47 -10.64 -22.75
N LYS A 271 -0.21 -10.17 -22.68
CA LYS A 271 0.77 -10.32 -23.78
C LYS A 271 1.15 -11.77 -24.07
N GLU A 272 1.18 -12.62 -23.04
CA GLU A 272 1.57 -14.02 -23.18
C GLU A 272 0.49 -14.95 -22.62
N PRO A 273 -0.61 -15.22 -23.36
CA PRO A 273 -1.70 -16.06 -22.88
C PRO A 273 -1.27 -17.47 -22.49
N ARG A 274 -0.15 -17.98 -23.05
CA ARG A 274 0.35 -19.34 -22.77
C ARG A 274 0.65 -19.53 -21.28
N VAL A 275 0.97 -18.47 -20.54
CA VAL A 275 1.14 -18.54 -19.08
C VAL A 275 -0.10 -19.11 -18.40
N PHE A 276 -1.31 -18.73 -18.84
CA PHE A 276 -2.56 -19.24 -18.31
C PHE A 276 -2.81 -20.71 -18.66
N LEU A 277 -2.40 -21.15 -19.86
CA LEU A 277 -2.51 -22.55 -20.27
C LEU A 277 -1.61 -23.46 -19.42
N PHE A 278 -0.33 -23.10 -19.26
CA PHE A 278 0.60 -23.89 -18.44
C PHE A 278 0.20 -23.90 -16.97
N SER A 279 -0.28 -22.77 -16.45
CA SER A 279 -0.80 -22.68 -15.08
C SER A 279 -2.04 -23.55 -14.89
N SER A 280 -2.97 -23.54 -15.86
CA SER A 280 -4.15 -24.41 -15.86
C SER A 280 -3.75 -25.89 -15.85
N ALA A 281 -2.80 -26.29 -16.71
CA ALA A 281 -2.33 -27.67 -16.76
C ALA A 281 -1.69 -28.10 -15.43
N LEU A 282 -0.86 -27.25 -14.83
CA LEU A 282 -0.24 -27.51 -13.53
C LEU A 282 -1.29 -27.69 -12.43
N LEU A 283 -2.34 -26.86 -12.39
CA LEU A 283 -3.42 -26.98 -11.42
C LEU A 283 -4.21 -28.28 -11.58
N VAL A 284 -4.42 -28.75 -12.81
CA VAL A 284 -5.02 -30.07 -13.07
C VAL A 284 -4.13 -31.18 -12.50
N PHE A 285 -2.82 -31.14 -12.76
CA PHE A 285 -1.88 -32.13 -12.22
C PHE A 285 -1.88 -32.15 -10.68
N ILE A 286 -1.86 -30.99 -10.02
CA ILE A 286 -1.93 -30.90 -8.56
C ILE A 286 -3.28 -31.41 -8.05
N GLY A 287 -4.38 -31.07 -8.71
CA GLY A 287 -5.73 -31.51 -8.33
C GLY A 287 -5.95 -33.04 -8.46
N LEU A 288 -5.11 -33.74 -9.22
CA LEU A 288 -5.14 -35.20 -9.34
C LEU A 288 -4.40 -35.91 -8.18
N ILE A 289 -3.59 -35.18 -7.39
CA ILE A 289 -2.87 -35.75 -6.24
C ILE A 289 -3.89 -36.19 -5.17
N PRO A 290 -3.86 -37.46 -4.71
CA PRO A 290 -4.74 -37.95 -3.65
C PRO A 290 -4.56 -37.15 -2.35
N GLY A 291 -5.67 -36.80 -1.69
CA GLY A 291 -5.66 -36.01 -0.45
C GLY A 291 -5.76 -34.49 -0.65
N PHE A 292 -5.63 -33.98 -1.88
CA PHE A 292 -5.83 -32.55 -2.17
C PHE A 292 -7.30 -32.19 -2.40
N PRO A 293 -7.74 -30.97 -2.06
CA PRO A 293 -9.11 -30.50 -2.29
C PRO A 293 -9.36 -30.27 -3.79
N LYS A 294 -9.89 -31.28 -4.49
CA LYS A 294 -10.05 -31.28 -5.96
C LYS A 294 -10.83 -30.08 -6.50
N LEU A 295 -11.92 -29.70 -5.83
CA LEU A 295 -12.86 -28.69 -6.33
C LEU A 295 -12.19 -27.31 -6.55
N PRO A 296 -11.45 -26.71 -5.58
CA PRO A 296 -10.69 -25.48 -5.81
C PRO A 296 -9.71 -25.54 -6.99
N PHE A 297 -8.96 -26.63 -7.13
CA PHE A 297 -7.95 -26.77 -8.18
C PHE A 297 -8.56 -26.89 -9.58
N PHE A 298 -9.58 -27.73 -9.74
CA PHE A 298 -10.27 -27.87 -11.03
C PHE A 298 -11.05 -26.62 -11.41
N PHE A 299 -11.66 -25.92 -10.43
CA PHE A 299 -12.33 -24.65 -10.68
C PHE A 299 -11.34 -23.59 -11.17
N MET A 300 -10.21 -23.43 -10.49
CA MET A 300 -9.18 -22.46 -10.90
C MET A 300 -8.53 -22.85 -12.23
N ALA A 301 -8.29 -24.14 -12.49
CA ALA A 301 -7.83 -24.61 -13.79
C ALA A 301 -8.82 -24.24 -14.90
N GLY A 302 -10.12 -24.45 -14.68
CA GLY A 302 -11.17 -24.03 -15.61
C GLY A 302 -11.15 -22.53 -15.89
N LEU A 303 -10.99 -21.69 -14.85
CA LEU A 303 -10.86 -20.24 -15.00
C LEU A 303 -9.64 -19.84 -15.84
N LEU A 304 -8.46 -20.38 -15.54
CA LEU A 304 -7.24 -20.05 -16.27
C LEU A 304 -7.28 -20.58 -17.72
N GLY A 305 -7.82 -21.78 -17.95
CA GLY A 305 -8.05 -22.32 -19.29
C GLY A 305 -9.05 -21.47 -20.09
N GLY A 306 -10.11 -20.97 -19.44
CA GLY A 306 -11.05 -20.02 -20.03
C GLY A 306 -10.41 -18.69 -20.39
N LEU A 307 -9.57 -18.14 -19.51
CA LEU A 307 -8.79 -16.92 -19.78
C LEU A 307 -7.82 -17.10 -20.95
N TYR A 308 -7.11 -18.23 -21.01
CA TYR A 308 -6.26 -18.57 -22.16
C TYR A 308 -7.06 -18.57 -23.46
N TYR A 309 -8.22 -19.23 -23.48
CA TYR A 309 -9.05 -19.30 -24.68
C TYR A 309 -9.56 -17.92 -25.10
N ALA A 310 -10.05 -17.11 -24.16
CA ALA A 310 -10.55 -15.76 -24.44
C ALA A 310 -9.45 -14.82 -24.97
N LEU A 311 -8.29 -14.79 -24.31
CA LEU A 311 -7.17 -13.92 -24.70
C LEU A 311 -6.51 -14.36 -26.01
N SER A 312 -6.31 -15.67 -26.20
CA SER A 312 -5.73 -16.19 -27.45
C SER A 312 -6.62 -15.92 -28.65
N ARG A 313 -7.95 -15.99 -28.47
CA ARG A 313 -8.90 -15.65 -29.53
C ARG A 313 -8.86 -14.16 -29.85
N ALA A 314 -8.80 -13.29 -28.84
CA ALA A 314 -8.71 -11.85 -29.03
C ALA A 314 -7.43 -11.44 -29.79
N LEU A 315 -6.27 -11.97 -29.40
CA LEU A 315 -4.99 -11.68 -30.06
C LEU A 315 -4.98 -12.17 -31.52
N LYS A 316 -5.47 -13.38 -31.77
CA LYS A 316 -5.54 -13.93 -33.13
C LYS A 316 -6.46 -13.11 -34.04
N GLN A 317 -7.59 -12.63 -33.52
CA GLN A 317 -8.49 -11.73 -34.24
C GLN A 317 -7.84 -10.38 -34.56
N GLU A 318 -7.04 -9.84 -33.64
CA GLU A 318 -6.32 -8.59 -33.84
C GLU A 318 -5.20 -8.74 -34.89
N GLU A 319 -4.45 -9.85 -34.88
CA GLU A 319 -3.46 -10.18 -35.91
C GLU A 319 -4.09 -10.30 -37.30
N LEU A 320 -5.21 -11.02 -37.41
CA LEU A 320 -5.98 -11.16 -38.66
C LEU A 320 -6.43 -9.80 -39.18
N ARG A 321 -6.94 -8.93 -38.31
CA ARG A 321 -7.40 -7.59 -38.68
C ARG A 321 -6.25 -6.69 -39.16
N LYS A 322 -5.11 -6.71 -38.47
CA LYS A 322 -3.90 -5.98 -38.91
C LYS A 322 -3.41 -6.48 -40.27
N LEU A 323 -3.42 -7.78 -40.50
CA LEU A 323 -3.04 -8.36 -41.78
C LEU A 323 -4.00 -7.94 -42.90
N GLU A 324 -5.31 -7.91 -42.65
CA GLU A 324 -6.31 -7.40 -43.59
C GLU A 324 -6.12 -5.90 -43.92
N GLU A 325 -5.80 -5.09 -42.90
CA GLU A 325 -5.50 -3.65 -43.08
C GLU A 325 -4.24 -3.44 -43.93
N MET A 326 -3.16 -4.16 -43.64
CA MET A 326 -1.92 -4.13 -44.45
C MET A 326 -2.16 -4.58 -45.91
N LEU A 327 -2.97 -5.62 -46.12
CA LEU A 327 -3.33 -6.10 -47.45
C LEU A 327 -4.22 -5.09 -48.21
N LYS A 328 -5.08 -4.33 -47.53
CA LYS A 328 -5.86 -3.25 -48.13
C LYS A 328 -4.99 -2.04 -48.49
N GLU A 329 -3.98 -1.74 -47.68
CA GLU A 329 -3.06 -0.65 -47.92
C GLU A 329 -2.12 -0.93 -49.10
N GLN A 330 -1.65 -2.18 -49.24
CA GLN A 330 -0.89 -2.63 -50.43
C GLN A 330 -1.72 -2.69 -51.72
N LYS A 331 -3.05 -2.79 -51.61
CA LYS A 331 -3.98 -2.79 -52.77
C LYS A 331 -4.44 -1.40 -53.19
N LYS A 332 -4.05 -0.32 -52.48
CA LYS A 332 -4.24 1.04 -52.99
C LYS A 332 -3.32 1.24 -54.19
N PRO A 333 -3.82 1.63 -55.38
CA PRO A 333 -2.97 1.96 -56.51
C PRO A 333 -1.99 3.07 -56.10
N PRO A 334 -0.75 3.10 -56.64
CA PRO A 334 0.09 4.28 -56.50
C PRO A 334 -0.73 5.48 -56.99
N ALA A 335 -0.86 6.53 -56.17
CA ALA A 335 -1.43 7.78 -56.65
C ALA A 335 -0.70 8.13 -57.94
N GLU A 336 -1.45 8.18 -59.05
CA GLU A 336 -0.94 8.60 -60.35
C GLU A 336 -0.15 9.89 -60.10
N LYS A 337 1.17 9.80 -60.26
CA LYS A 337 1.99 10.97 -60.49
C LYS A 337 1.39 11.57 -61.75
N ARG A 338 0.60 12.62 -61.56
CA ARG A 338 0.08 13.50 -62.59
C ARG A 338 1.26 13.89 -63.47
N GLU A 339 1.39 13.20 -64.59
CA GLU A 339 2.02 13.73 -65.79
C GLU A 339 1.07 14.84 -66.25
N GLU A 340 1.37 16.08 -65.87
CA GLU A 340 1.02 17.27 -66.64
C GLU A 340 2.37 17.81 -67.12
N GLU A 341 2.78 17.42 -68.33
CA GLU A 341 2.84 18.27 -69.54
C GLU A 341 3.97 19.32 -69.44
N ILE A 342 5.13 19.05 -70.07
CA ILE A 342 5.58 19.58 -71.39
C ILE A 342 5.61 21.11 -71.44
#